data_AF-A0A7S4FBQ1-F1
#
_entry.id   AF-A0A7S4FBQ1-F1
#
_cell.length_a   1.000
_cell.length_b   1.000
_cell.length_c   1.000
_cell.angle_alpha   90.00
_cell.angle_beta   90.00
_cell.angle_gamma   90.00
#
_symmetry.space_group_name_H-M   'P 1'
#
loop_
_entity.id
_entity.type
_entity.pdbx_description
1 polymer ?
#
loop_
_entity_poly.entity_id
_entity_poly.type
_entity_poly.pdbx_seq_one_letter_code
_entity_poly.pdbx_strand_id
1 'polypeptide(L)'
;GTCVSEGKGELIAEVKAVRVLEAKLLAHKQRVEEIMDAVGRVRLACSKPYQTLQQRVREMEDLQQCTQVLRQLQRMMYLCRRLRESTGAAEAAFTESTGTVVALSSTELPKAALALHELEAILTANDLSGIEVAEEQLPFVKGVGEAVRTQADTLLSSAVDEQDQAKIGTALQVFFNL
;
A
#
# COMPACT_ATOMS: atom_id res chain seq x y z
N GLY A 1 -76.83 -8.02 -58.16
CA GLY A 1 -77.06 -8.08 -56.71
C GLY A 1 -75.96 -8.79 -55.94
N THR A 2 -75.28 -9.77 -56.54
CA THR A 2 -74.34 -10.70 -55.87
C THR A 2 -72.89 -10.20 -55.73
N CYS A 3 -72.38 -9.40 -56.68
CA CYS A 3 -71.00 -8.86 -56.56
C CYS A 3 -70.84 -7.78 -55.47
N VAL A 4 -71.92 -7.07 -55.11
CA VAL A 4 -71.91 -6.06 -54.04
C VAL A 4 -71.91 -6.71 -52.65
N SER A 5 -72.43 -7.93 -52.52
CA SER A 5 -72.40 -8.68 -51.25
C SER A 5 -71.05 -9.35 -50.97
N GLU A 6 -70.33 -9.81 -52.00
CA GLU A 6 -69.00 -10.42 -51.83
C GLU A 6 -67.95 -9.38 -51.40
N GLY A 7 -67.90 -8.21 -52.05
CA GLY A 7 -66.98 -7.13 -51.65
C GLY A 7 -67.24 -6.58 -50.24
N LYS A 8 -68.48 -6.67 -49.73
CA LYS A 8 -68.79 -6.34 -48.33
C LYS A 8 -68.23 -7.36 -47.36
N GLY A 9 -68.24 -8.66 -47.72
CA GLY A 9 -67.68 -9.72 -46.90
C GLY A 9 -66.15 -9.60 -46.75
N GLU A 10 -65.47 -9.29 -47.86
CA GLU A 10 -64.02 -9.04 -47.89
C GLU A 10 -63.63 -7.82 -47.06
N LEU A 11 -64.34 -6.70 -47.20
CA LEU A 11 -64.10 -5.50 -46.36
C LEU A 11 -64.28 -5.81 -44.86
N ILE A 12 -65.29 -6.60 -44.49
CA ILE A 12 -65.51 -6.98 -43.09
C ILE A 12 -64.38 -7.88 -42.57
N ALA A 13 -63.86 -8.79 -43.41
CA ALA A 13 -62.73 -9.64 -43.04
C ALA A 13 -61.45 -8.81 -42.87
N GLU A 14 -61.21 -7.84 -43.76
CA GLU A 14 -60.07 -6.94 -43.71
C GLU A 14 -60.14 -6.02 -42.48
N VAL A 15 -61.31 -5.43 -42.18
CA VAL A 15 -61.53 -4.64 -40.95
C VAL A 15 -61.32 -5.49 -39.69
N LYS A 16 -61.72 -6.77 -39.69
CA LYS A 16 -61.42 -7.68 -38.57
C LYS A 16 -59.92 -7.93 -38.42
N ALA A 17 -59.21 -8.14 -39.53
CA ALA A 17 -57.76 -8.34 -39.51
C ALA A 17 -57.03 -7.11 -38.97
N VAL A 18 -57.44 -5.91 -39.37
CA VAL A 18 -56.92 -4.63 -38.85
C VAL A 18 -57.15 -4.53 -37.34
N ARG A 19 -58.35 -4.81 -36.84
CA ARG A 19 -58.64 -4.79 -35.39
C ARG A 19 -57.80 -5.78 -34.59
N VAL A 20 -57.54 -6.97 -35.13
CA VAL A 20 -56.66 -7.97 -34.50
C VAL A 20 -55.22 -7.47 -34.44
N LEU A 21 -54.74 -6.82 -35.50
CA LEU A 21 -53.41 -6.22 -35.54
C LEU A 21 -53.30 -5.03 -34.56
N GLU A 22 -54.32 -4.19 -34.45
CA GLU A 22 -54.39 -3.11 -33.46
C GLU A 22 -54.33 -3.65 -32.03
N ALA A 23 -55.09 -4.71 -31.72
CA ALA A 23 -55.04 -5.36 -30.41
C ALA A 23 -53.65 -5.95 -30.10
N LYS A 24 -53.00 -6.59 -31.08
CA LYS A 24 -51.62 -7.07 -30.94
C LYS A 24 -50.63 -5.94 -30.74
N LEU A 25 -50.79 -4.83 -31.47
CA LEU A 25 -49.94 -3.65 -31.35
C LEU A 25 -50.05 -3.03 -29.96
N LEU A 26 -51.27 -2.91 -29.41
CA LEU A 26 -51.49 -2.44 -28.04
C LEU A 26 -50.84 -3.39 -27.02
N ALA A 27 -50.99 -4.70 -27.17
CA ALA A 27 -50.33 -5.68 -26.31
C ALA A 27 -48.80 -5.62 -26.40
N HIS A 28 -48.23 -5.36 -27.58
CA HIS A 28 -46.80 -5.14 -27.73
C HIS A 28 -46.34 -3.84 -27.08
N LYS A 29 -47.09 -2.74 -27.20
CA LYS A 29 -46.78 -1.48 -26.53
C LYS A 29 -46.74 -1.66 -25.01
N GLN A 30 -47.75 -2.29 -24.44
CA GLN A 30 -47.80 -2.57 -23.00
C GLN A 30 -46.61 -3.43 -22.54
N ARG A 31 -46.27 -4.49 -23.28
CA ARG A 31 -45.08 -5.32 -22.97
C ARG A 31 -43.77 -4.53 -23.05
N VAL A 32 -43.65 -3.62 -24.01
CA VAL A 32 -42.46 -2.76 -24.12
C VAL A 32 -42.36 -1.83 -22.91
N GLU A 33 -43.47 -1.24 -22.47
CA GLU A 33 -43.53 -0.42 -21.26
C GLU A 33 -43.12 -1.23 -20.02
N GLU A 34 -43.66 -2.44 -19.85
CA GLU A 34 -43.28 -3.34 -18.75
C GLU A 34 -41.78 -3.72 -18.76
N ILE A 35 -41.20 -3.95 -19.94
CA ILE A 35 -39.78 -4.23 -20.09
C ILE A 35 -38.96 -2.98 -19.76
N MET A 36 -39.36 -1.80 -20.22
CA MET A 36 -38.68 -0.54 -19.89
C MET A 36 -38.67 -0.30 -18.38
N ASP A 37 -39.78 -0.57 -17.69
CA ASP A 37 -39.87 -0.47 -16.24
C ASP A 37 -39.01 -1.52 -15.53
N ALA A 38 -38.98 -2.76 -16.03
CA ALA A 38 -38.11 -3.81 -15.50
C ALA A 38 -36.62 -3.45 -15.66
N VAL A 39 -36.23 -2.94 -16.82
CA VAL A 39 -34.85 -2.48 -17.09
C VAL A 39 -34.49 -1.29 -16.21
N GLY A 40 -35.41 -0.33 -16.02
CA GLY A 40 -35.23 0.79 -15.10
C GLY A 40 -34.99 0.33 -13.67
N ARG A 41 -35.77 -0.64 -13.18
CA ARG A 41 -35.60 -1.25 -11.85
C ARG A 41 -34.27 -1.98 -11.71
N VAL A 42 -33.89 -2.80 -12.70
CA VAL A 42 -32.59 -3.50 -12.68
C VAL A 42 -31.43 -2.50 -12.69
N ARG A 43 -31.50 -1.44 -13.51
CA ARG A 43 -30.48 -0.40 -13.53
C ARG A 43 -30.31 0.28 -12.17
N LEU A 44 -31.42 0.61 -11.51
CA LEU A 44 -31.39 1.20 -10.16
C LEU A 44 -30.84 0.20 -9.13
N ALA A 45 -31.27 -1.06 -9.21
CA ALA A 45 -30.82 -2.13 -8.35
C ALA A 45 -29.32 -2.45 -8.52
N CYS A 46 -28.74 -2.24 -9.70
CA CYS A 46 -27.31 -2.43 -9.96
C CYS A 46 -26.47 -1.17 -9.67
N SER A 47 -27.01 0.03 -9.86
CA SER A 47 -26.26 1.28 -9.64
C SER A 47 -25.86 1.48 -8.17
N LYS A 48 -26.78 1.21 -7.25
CA LYS A 48 -26.52 1.36 -5.80
C LYS A 48 -25.41 0.44 -5.28
N PRO A 49 -25.45 -0.88 -5.50
CA PRO A 49 -24.38 -1.77 -5.03
C PRO A 49 -23.06 -1.49 -5.75
N TYR A 50 -23.07 -1.04 -7.01
CA TYR A 50 -21.85 -0.64 -7.70
C TYR A 50 -21.16 0.55 -7.00
N GLN A 51 -21.92 1.58 -6.62
CA GLN A 51 -21.38 2.73 -5.89
C GLN A 51 -20.86 2.33 -4.49
N THR A 52 -21.61 1.48 -3.77
CA THR A 52 -21.14 0.96 -2.48
C THR A 52 -19.87 0.13 -2.63
N LEU A 53 -19.78 -0.72 -3.65
CA LEU A 53 -18.58 -1.50 -3.92
C LEU A 53 -17.38 -0.61 -4.22
N GLN A 54 -17.55 0.42 -5.06
CA GLN A 54 -16.49 1.39 -5.33
C GLN A 54 -16.01 2.10 -4.06
N GLN A 55 -16.93 2.48 -3.17
CA GLN A 55 -16.56 3.09 -1.87
C GLN A 55 -15.75 2.11 -1.01
N ARG A 56 -16.20 0.86 -0.90
CA ARG A 56 -15.48 -0.18 -0.13
C ARG A 56 -14.10 -0.50 -0.70
N VAL A 57 -13.95 -0.50 -2.02
CA VAL A 57 -12.64 -0.70 -2.67
C VAL A 57 -11.69 0.44 -2.31
N ARG A 58 -12.15 1.69 -2.36
CA ARG A 58 -11.34 2.85 -1.94
C ARG A 58 -10.96 2.79 -0.46
N GLU A 59 -11.93 2.49 0.41
CA GLU A 59 -11.66 2.31 1.84
C GLU A 59 -10.62 1.19 2.08
N MET A 60 -10.68 0.09 1.32
CA MET A 60 -9.68 -0.97 1.40
C MET A 60 -8.30 -0.53 0.91
N GLU A 61 -8.23 0.24 -0.17
CA GLU A 61 -6.98 0.81 -0.68
C GLU A 61 -6.34 1.74 0.36
N ASP A 62 -7.14 2.63 0.97
CA ASP A 62 -6.69 3.54 2.02
C ASP A 62 -6.20 2.78 3.27
N LEU A 63 -6.94 1.76 3.70
CA LEU A 63 -6.53 0.89 4.81
C LEU A 63 -5.24 0.12 4.50
N GLN A 64 -5.08 -0.34 3.26
CA GLN A 64 -3.88 -1.04 2.82
C GLN A 64 -2.66 -0.11 2.84
N GLN A 65 -2.81 1.13 2.37
CA GLN A 65 -1.77 2.16 2.44
C GLN A 65 -1.38 2.46 3.89
N CYS A 66 -2.37 2.68 4.77
CA CYS A 66 -2.12 2.90 6.20
C CYS A 66 -1.39 1.71 6.85
N THR A 67 -1.81 0.48 6.54
CA THR A 67 -1.17 -0.74 7.04
C THR A 67 0.26 -0.90 6.51
N GLN A 68 0.54 -0.45 5.29
CA GLN A 68 1.89 -0.44 4.72
C GLN A 68 2.79 0.52 5.48
N VAL A 69 2.35 1.77 5.70
CA VAL A 69 3.09 2.76 6.50
C VAL A 69 3.32 2.25 7.92
N LEU A 70 2.31 1.65 8.57
CA LEU A 70 2.45 1.10 9.92
C LEU A 70 3.48 -0.04 9.98
N ARG A 71 3.47 -0.96 9.01
CA ARG A 71 4.46 -2.04 8.93
C ARG A 71 5.87 -1.50 8.72
N GLN A 72 6.02 -0.44 7.94
CA GLN A 72 7.31 0.22 7.74
C GLN A 72 7.79 0.89 9.02
N LEU A 73 6.91 1.60 9.73
CA LEU A 73 7.22 2.21 11.03
C LEU A 73 7.62 1.14 12.06
N GLN A 74 6.87 0.04 12.14
CA GLN A 74 7.21 -1.08 13.02
C GLN A 74 8.57 -1.68 12.69
N ARG A 75 8.88 -1.85 11.39
CA ARG A 75 10.18 -2.35 10.95
C ARG A 75 11.31 -1.37 11.30
N MET A 76 11.11 -0.08 11.07
CA MET A 76 12.05 0.97 11.45
C MET A 76 12.30 0.96 12.97
N MET A 77 11.26 0.93 13.79
CA MET A 77 11.39 0.85 15.25
C MET A 77 12.13 -0.42 15.71
N TYR A 78 11.83 -1.56 15.10
CA TYR A 78 12.52 -2.82 15.38
C TYR A 78 14.01 -2.72 15.05
N LEU A 79 14.37 -2.14 13.90
CA LEU A 79 15.76 -1.93 13.50
C LEU A 79 16.48 -0.93 14.42
N CYS A 80 15.83 0.17 14.80
CA CYS A 80 16.37 1.12 15.79
C CYS A 80 16.62 0.45 17.13
N ARG A 81 15.68 -0.39 17.61
CA ARG A 81 15.85 -1.15 18.84
C ARG A 81 17.00 -2.15 18.73
N ARG A 82 17.07 -2.90 17.62
CA ARG A 82 18.16 -3.85 17.35
C ARG A 82 19.51 -3.15 17.27
N LEU A 83 19.57 -1.94 16.70
CA LEU A 83 20.76 -1.09 16.68
C LEU A 83 21.17 -0.67 18.10
N ARG A 84 20.23 -0.24 18.94
CA ARG A 84 20.49 0.06 20.38
C ARG A 84 21.02 -1.14 21.14
N GLU A 85 20.49 -2.33 20.87
CA GLU A 85 20.96 -3.59 21.45
C GLU A 85 22.40 -3.92 20.97
N SER A 86 22.70 -3.76 19.67
CA SER A 86 24.04 -4.03 19.10
C SER A 86 25.12 -3.03 19.53
N THR A 87 24.72 -1.82 19.90
CA THR A 87 25.61 -0.74 20.34
C THR A 87 25.82 -0.69 21.85
N GLY A 88 25.19 -1.60 22.61
CA GLY A 88 25.19 -1.57 24.08
C GLY A 88 24.43 -0.39 24.67
N ALA A 89 23.80 0.46 23.85
CA ALA A 89 23.04 1.63 24.27
C ALA A 89 21.70 1.29 24.95
N ALA A 90 21.35 -0.01 25.02
CA ALA A 90 20.12 -0.49 25.67
C ALA A 90 20.03 -0.11 27.16
N GLU A 91 21.16 0.04 27.87
CA GLU A 91 21.16 0.44 29.29
C GLU A 91 21.01 1.96 29.50
N ALA A 92 21.17 2.78 28.46
CA ALA A 92 21.07 4.24 28.54
C ALA A 92 19.65 4.78 28.29
N ALA A 93 18.66 3.93 28.01
CA ALA A 93 17.30 4.36 27.65
C ALA A 93 16.51 5.01 28.80
N PHE A 94 17.05 5.07 30.03
CA PHE A 94 16.40 5.73 31.18
C PHE A 94 17.07 7.04 31.62
N THR A 95 18.20 7.43 31.03
CA THR A 95 18.89 8.68 31.38
C THR A 95 19.04 9.54 30.15
N GLU A 96 18.14 10.51 30.06
CA GLU A 96 18.23 11.67 29.20
C GLU A 96 19.61 12.33 29.29
N SER A 97 20.01 12.87 28.14
CA SER A 97 21.05 13.87 27.96
C SER A 97 22.50 13.38 28.07
N THR A 98 23.32 13.91 27.16
CA THR A 98 24.78 13.81 27.08
C THR A 98 25.37 12.48 26.57
N GLY A 99 25.72 12.50 25.28
CA GLY A 99 26.86 11.76 24.74
C GLY A 99 26.82 10.26 24.98
N THR A 100 25.97 9.54 24.24
CA THR A 100 26.01 8.09 24.19
C THR A 100 27.38 7.68 23.64
N VAL A 101 28.28 7.23 24.52
CA VAL A 101 29.54 6.61 24.12
C VAL A 101 29.16 5.25 23.53
N VAL A 102 28.99 5.23 22.21
CA VAL A 102 28.67 4.02 21.45
C VAL A 102 29.94 3.17 21.40
N ALA A 103 30.15 2.36 22.45
CA ALA A 103 31.26 1.41 22.48
C ALA A 103 30.83 0.13 21.75
N LEU A 104 30.90 0.10 20.41
CA LEU A 104 30.70 -1.16 19.70
C LEU A 104 31.91 -2.08 19.96
N SER A 105 31.65 -3.32 20.33
CA SER A 105 32.69 -4.34 20.24
C SER A 105 33.04 -4.58 18.78
N SER A 106 34.30 -4.87 18.48
CA SER A 106 34.78 -5.09 17.10
C SER A 106 33.99 -6.18 16.36
N THR A 107 33.38 -7.13 17.09
CA THR A 107 32.55 -8.21 16.53
C THR A 107 31.13 -7.79 16.18
N GLU A 108 30.59 -6.75 16.81
CA GLU A 108 29.22 -6.26 16.60
C GLU A 108 29.17 -5.09 15.59
N LEU A 109 30.31 -4.48 15.29
CA LEU A 109 30.45 -3.37 14.33
C LEU A 109 29.91 -3.70 12.91
N PRO A 110 30.17 -4.88 12.31
CA PRO A 110 29.64 -5.21 10.99
C PRO A 110 28.12 -5.39 10.96
N LYS A 111 27.55 -5.91 12.07
CA LYS A 111 26.09 -6.11 12.20
C LYS A 111 25.37 -4.78 12.39
N ALA A 112 25.96 -3.85 13.12
CA ALA A 112 25.46 -2.49 13.27
C ALA A 112 25.48 -1.74 11.92
N ALA A 113 26.56 -1.86 11.15
CA ALA A 113 26.64 -1.29 9.81
C ALA A 113 25.55 -1.84 8.86
N LEU A 114 25.32 -3.16 8.86
CA LEU A 114 24.25 -3.76 8.08
C LEU A 114 22.85 -3.28 8.51
N ALA A 115 22.60 -3.18 9.82
CA ALA A 115 21.33 -2.68 10.32
C ALA A 115 21.11 -1.19 10.04
N LEU A 116 22.17 -0.38 10.00
CA LEU A 116 22.13 1.01 9.54
C LEU A 116 21.77 1.10 8.06
N HIS A 117 22.41 0.29 7.21
CA HIS A 117 22.12 0.26 5.78
C HIS A 117 20.68 -0.13 5.48
N GLU A 118 20.17 -1.17 6.15
CA GLU A 118 18.75 -1.56 6.04
C GLU A 118 17.80 -0.43 6.46
N LEU A 119 18.20 0.37 7.45
CA LEU A 119 17.42 1.49 7.97
C LEU A 119 17.43 2.68 7.01
N GLU A 120 18.59 3.04 6.46
CA GLU A 120 18.73 4.06 5.42
C GLU A 120 17.98 3.67 4.14
N ALA A 121 17.99 2.39 3.76
CA ALA A 121 17.20 1.89 2.64
C ALA A 121 15.68 2.04 2.88
N ILE A 122 15.20 1.85 4.10
CA ILE A 122 13.77 2.07 4.44
C ILE A 122 13.41 3.55 4.42
N LEU A 123 14.28 4.42 4.93
CA LEU A 123 14.10 5.87 4.98
C LEU A 123 14.16 6.52 3.59
N THR A 124 14.96 5.99 2.67
CA THR A 124 15.05 6.49 1.29
C THR A 124 13.92 5.96 0.41
N ALA A 125 13.49 4.71 0.61
CA ALA A 125 12.43 4.10 -0.19
C ALA A 125 11.03 4.63 0.12
N ASN A 126 10.79 5.15 1.33
CA ASN A 126 9.48 5.65 1.74
C ASN A 126 9.62 6.99 2.45
N ASP A 127 8.81 7.96 2.02
CA ASP A 127 8.74 9.25 2.69
C ASP A 127 7.97 9.09 4.01
N LEU A 128 8.74 8.89 5.10
CA LEU A 128 8.23 8.83 6.47
C LEU A 128 8.25 10.23 7.13
N SER A 129 8.44 11.30 6.35
CA SER A 129 8.43 12.68 6.86
C SER A 129 7.05 13.06 7.41
N GLY A 130 7.04 13.83 8.51
CA GLY A 130 5.81 14.23 9.20
C GLY A 130 5.28 13.22 10.22
N ILE A 131 5.92 12.05 10.39
CA ILE A 131 5.63 11.13 11.50
C ILE A 131 6.59 11.45 12.65
N GLU A 132 6.07 12.04 13.74
CA GLU A 132 6.84 12.45 14.92
C GLU A 132 7.75 11.33 15.46
N VAL A 133 7.23 10.09 15.51
CA VAL A 133 7.98 8.92 15.97
C VAL A 133 9.17 8.58 15.05
N ALA A 134 9.06 8.82 13.75
CA ALA A 134 10.17 8.61 12.81
C ALA A 134 11.20 9.74 12.91
N GLU A 135 10.72 10.97 13.05
CA GLU A 135 11.57 12.16 13.20
C GLU A 135 12.39 12.13 14.50
N GLU A 136 11.83 11.62 15.59
CA GLU A 136 12.53 11.44 16.87
C GLU A 136 13.70 10.45 16.76
N GLN A 137 13.58 9.42 15.91
CA GLN A 137 14.64 8.41 15.76
C GLN A 137 15.75 8.84 14.78
N LEU A 138 15.48 9.74 13.84
CA LEU A 138 16.48 10.25 12.88
C LEU A 138 17.79 10.75 13.52
N PRO A 139 17.80 11.60 14.58
CA PRO A 139 19.05 12.06 15.18
C PRO A 139 19.85 10.91 15.80
N PHE A 140 19.17 9.91 16.39
CA PHE A 140 19.82 8.71 16.91
C PHE A 140 20.51 7.93 15.79
N VAL A 141 19.82 7.71 14.66
CA VAL A 141 20.37 6.98 13.51
C VAL A 141 21.60 7.69 12.94
N LYS A 142 21.53 9.01 12.77
CA LYS A 142 22.67 9.82 12.30
C LYS A 142 23.86 9.74 13.25
N GLY A 143 23.62 9.88 14.56
CA GLY A 143 24.68 9.78 15.58
C GLY A 143 25.34 8.41 15.60
N VAL A 144 24.57 7.32 15.47
CA VAL A 144 25.12 5.96 15.37
C VAL A 144 25.88 5.77 14.06
N GLY A 145 25.40 6.33 12.94
CA GLY A 145 26.12 6.29 11.66
C GLY A 145 27.50 6.97 11.72
N GLU A 146 27.58 8.15 12.32
CA GLU A 146 28.84 8.86 12.54
C GLU A 146 29.77 8.09 13.50
N ALA A 147 29.22 7.52 14.57
CA ALA A 147 29.98 6.70 15.51
C ALA A 147 30.55 5.42 14.85
N VAL A 148 29.74 4.71 14.06
CA VAL A 148 30.17 3.50 13.34
C VAL A 148 31.26 3.82 12.32
N ARG A 149 31.15 4.93 11.57
CA ARG A 149 32.20 5.39 10.64
C ARG A 149 33.50 5.72 11.35
N THR A 150 33.43 6.54 12.40
CA THR A 150 34.60 6.93 13.20
C THR A 150 35.26 5.71 13.82
N GLN A 151 34.46 4.76 14.33
CA GLN A 151 34.98 3.54 14.93
C GLN A 151 35.58 2.58 13.89
N ALA A 152 35.00 2.50 12.68
CA ALA A 152 35.57 1.75 11.57
C ALA A 152 36.91 2.34 11.12
N ASP A 153 37.05 3.67 11.05
CA ASP A 153 38.31 4.36 10.70
C ASP A 153 39.40 4.08 11.73
N THR A 154 39.08 4.18 13.03
CA THR A 154 40.03 3.89 14.11
C THR A 154 40.43 2.40 14.13
N LEU A 155 39.47 1.50 13.93
CA LEU A 155 39.72 0.06 13.86
C LEU A 155 40.60 -0.29 12.67
N LEU A 156 40.34 0.28 11.49
CA LEU A 156 41.16 0.07 10.30
C LEU A 156 42.59 0.59 10.50
N SER A 157 42.75 1.79 11.05
CA SER A 157 44.07 2.38 11.30
C SER A 157 44.89 1.54 12.27
N SER A 158 44.29 1.15 13.41
CA SER A 158 44.95 0.27 14.39
C SER A 158 45.26 -1.12 13.82
N ALA A 159 44.38 -1.67 12.98
CA ALA A 159 44.57 -2.99 12.38
C ALA A 159 45.69 -3.02 11.35
N VAL A 160 45.88 -1.92 10.61
CA VAL A 160 47.01 -1.75 9.69
C VAL A 160 48.32 -1.62 10.46
N ASP A 161 48.34 -0.85 11.54
CA ASP A 161 49.52 -0.67 12.40
C ASP A 161 49.93 -1.97 13.11
N GLU A 162 48.95 -2.73 13.60
CA GLU A 162 49.16 -4.04 14.26
C GLU A 162 49.35 -5.21 13.28
N GLN A 163 49.16 -4.98 11.98
CA GLN A 163 49.11 -6.00 10.92
C GLN A 163 48.11 -7.15 11.17
N ASP A 164 47.04 -6.87 11.91
CA ASP A 164 46.02 -7.85 12.25
C ASP A 164 45.02 -8.02 11.08
N GLN A 165 45.25 -9.05 10.27
CA GLN A 165 44.42 -9.41 9.12
C GLN A 165 42.94 -9.63 9.47
N ALA A 166 42.63 -10.12 10.68
CA ALA A 166 41.26 -10.36 11.10
C ALA A 166 40.50 -9.04 11.34
N LYS A 167 41.15 -8.06 11.97
CA LYS A 167 40.59 -6.72 12.16
C LYS A 167 40.47 -5.95 10.84
N ILE A 168 41.44 -6.07 9.93
CA ILE A 168 41.36 -5.45 8.59
C ILE A 168 40.15 -6.00 7.82
N GLY A 169 39.95 -7.33 7.83
CA GLY A 169 38.79 -7.94 7.18
C GLY A 169 37.45 -7.46 7.76
N THR A 170 37.40 -7.27 9.08
CA THR A 170 36.23 -6.76 9.78
C THR A 170 35.94 -5.29 9.45
N ALA A 171 36.97 -4.44 9.41
CA ALA A 171 36.84 -3.04 8.99
C ALA A 171 36.34 -2.92 7.54
N LEU A 172 36.92 -3.67 6.61
CA LEU A 172 36.49 -3.68 5.21
C LEU A 172 35.03 -4.13 5.05
N GLN A 173 34.60 -5.13 5.83
CA GLN A 173 33.21 -5.57 5.84
C GLN A 173 32.26 -4.48 6.32
N VAL A 174 32.66 -3.66 7.29
CA VAL A 174 31.88 -2.51 7.77
C VAL A 174 31.76 -1.45 6.67
N PHE A 175 32.87 -1.11 5.99
CA PHE A 175 32.86 -0.15 4.88
C PHE A 175 32.05 -0.62 3.67
N PHE A 176 32.04 -1.92 3.38
CA PHE A 176 31.23 -2.48 2.30
C PHE A 176 29.73 -2.35 2.58
N ASN A 177 29.33 -2.39 3.85
CA ASN A 177 27.93 -2.32 4.26
C ASN A 177 27.44 -0.88 4.50
N LEU A 178 28.34 0.11 4.59
CA LEU A 178 28.00 1.52 4.83
C LEU A 178 27.59 2.27 3.56
#